data_AF-A0A2M8NUJ7-F1
#
_entry.id   AF-A0A2M8NUJ7-F1
#
_cell.length_a   1.000
_cell.length_b   1.000
_cell.length_c   1.000
_cell.angle_alpha   90.00
_cell.angle_beta   90.00
_cell.angle_gamma   90.00
#
_symmetry.space_group_name_H-M   'P 1'
#
loop_
_entity.id
_entity.type
_entity.pdbx_description
1 polymer ?
#
loop_
_entity_poly.entity_id
_entity_poly.type
_entity_poly.pdbx_seq_one_letter_code
_entity_poly.pdbx_strand_id
1 'polypeptide(L)'
;MSESIQVYCVKCREKREIIEPEAIFTKNGAPALRGKCAVCGTTLFRMGATPAHDGLAKPIIEKSEKPTEKGKANGKGKSSAKTASPKKRGKSSKLVIVESPAKARTIGNFLGKDYV
;
A
#
# COMPACT_ATOMS: atom_id res chain seq x y z
N MET A 1 -31.59 -3.26 23.28
CA MET A 1 -30.49 -3.00 24.23
C MET A 1 -29.45 -2.18 23.50
N SER A 2 -29.01 -1.04 24.05
CA SER A 2 -28.00 -0.18 23.43
C SER A 2 -26.61 -0.79 23.60
N GLU A 3 -26.15 -1.52 22.60
CA GLU A 3 -24.82 -2.16 22.63
C GLU A 3 -23.73 -1.09 22.48
N SER A 4 -22.98 -0.82 23.55
CA SER A 4 -21.94 0.21 23.59
C SER A 4 -20.71 -0.25 22.79
N ILE A 5 -20.69 0.08 21.50
CA ILE A 5 -19.62 -0.33 20.59
C ILE A 5 -18.33 0.40 20.95
N GLN A 6 -17.45 -0.29 21.67
CA GLN A 6 -16.12 0.21 22.00
C GLN A 6 -15.18 0.13 20.78
N VAL A 7 -14.53 1.26 20.47
CA VAL A 7 -13.57 1.40 19.37
C VAL A 7 -12.28 2.01 19.91
N TYR A 8 -11.14 1.54 19.44
CA TYR A 8 -9.84 2.10 19.82
C TYR A 8 -9.65 3.49 19.19
N CYS A 9 -9.47 4.51 20.02
CA CYS A 9 -9.17 5.86 19.57
C CYS A 9 -7.66 6.07 19.45
N VAL A 10 -7.16 6.30 18.23
CA VAL A 10 -5.72 6.49 17.98
C VAL A 10 -5.14 7.73 18.70
N LYS A 11 -5.93 8.79 18.90
CA LYS A 11 -5.48 9.98 19.67
C LYS A 11 -5.45 9.73 21.19
N CYS A 12 -6.49 9.12 21.76
CA CYS A 12 -6.55 8.84 23.21
C CYS A 12 -5.76 7.57 23.61
N ARG A 13 -5.37 6.73 22.64
CA ARG A 13 -4.68 5.44 22.83
C ARG A 13 -5.42 4.44 23.71
N GLU A 14 -6.75 4.49 23.69
CA GLU A 14 -7.61 3.68 24.54
C GLU A 14 -8.90 3.27 23.79
N LYS A 15 -9.55 2.20 24.24
CA LYS A 15 -10.91 1.85 23.81
C LYS A 15 -11.89 2.86 24.40
N ARG A 16 -12.68 3.51 23.55
CA ARG A 16 -13.70 4.49 23.93
C ARG A 16 -15.00 4.20 23.18
N GLU A 17 -16.11 4.68 23.74
CA GLU A 17 -17.42 4.56 23.12
C GLU A 17 -17.52 5.47 21.89
N ILE A 18 -18.29 5.02 20.91
CA ILE A 18 -18.54 5.76 19.68
C ILE A 18 -19.83 6.58 19.81
N ILE A 19 -19.71 7.89 19.60
CA ILE A 19 -20.84 8.81 19.43
C ILE A 19 -21.22 8.81 17.95
N GLU A 20 -22.51 8.89 17.64
CA GLU A 20 -23.05 8.87 16.26
C GLU A 20 -22.52 7.69 15.42
N PRO A 21 -22.87 6.43 15.78
CA PRO A 21 -22.51 5.24 15.01
C PRO A 21 -23.19 5.23 13.64
N GLU A 22 -22.41 5.39 12.57
CA GLU A 22 -22.86 5.36 11.17
C GLU A 22 -22.35 4.09 10.47
N ALA A 23 -23.28 3.26 9.97
CA ALA A 23 -22.97 2.02 9.24
C ALA A 23 -22.64 2.31 7.78
N ILE A 24 -21.36 2.18 7.39
CA ILE A 24 -20.87 2.52 6.05
C ILE A 24 -20.19 1.30 5.40
N PHE A 25 -20.50 1.07 4.13
CA PHE A 25 -19.76 0.10 3.32
C PHE A 25 -18.51 0.75 2.71
N THR A 26 -17.38 0.03 2.79
CA THR A 26 -16.15 0.41 2.10
C THR A 26 -16.30 0.25 0.58
N LYS A 27 -15.38 0.80 -0.21
CA LYS A 27 -15.33 0.59 -1.69
C LYS A 27 -15.28 -0.90 -2.09
N ASN A 28 -14.81 -1.76 -1.18
CA ASN A 28 -14.74 -3.21 -1.37
C ASN A 28 -15.98 -3.93 -0.80
N GLY A 29 -17.08 -3.20 -0.53
CA GLY A 29 -18.33 -3.71 0.06
C GLY A 29 -18.20 -4.33 1.46
N ALA A 30 -17.03 -4.29 2.09
CA ALA A 30 -16.88 -4.74 3.47
C ALA A 30 -17.58 -3.76 4.43
N PRO A 31 -18.39 -4.25 5.39
CA PRO A 31 -19.09 -3.41 6.36
C PRO A 31 -18.11 -2.82 7.39
N ALA A 32 -18.30 -1.54 7.69
CA ALA A 32 -17.57 -0.84 8.72
C ALA A 32 -18.43 0.22 9.42
N LEU A 33 -18.09 0.51 10.66
CA LEU A 33 -18.70 1.55 11.46
C LEU A 33 -17.82 2.80 11.45
N ARG A 34 -18.42 3.96 11.16
CA ARG A 34 -17.88 5.29 11.44
C ARG A 34 -18.57 5.91 12.65
N GLY A 35 -17.97 6.95 13.20
CA GLY A 35 -18.56 7.79 14.24
C GLY A 35 -17.50 8.67 14.89
N LYS A 36 -17.81 9.24 16.04
CA LYS A 36 -16.96 10.21 16.76
C LYS A 36 -16.47 9.67 18.10
N CYS A 37 -15.27 10.05 18.50
CA CYS A 37 -14.75 9.79 19.84
C CYS A 37 -15.33 10.78 20.85
N ALA A 38 -15.93 10.27 21.94
CA ALA A 38 -16.53 11.08 22.99
C ALA A 38 -15.58 12.10 23.66
N VAL A 39 -14.27 11.82 23.69
CA VAL A 39 -13.28 12.63 24.43
C VAL A 39 -12.60 13.68 23.54
N CYS A 40 -12.30 13.36 22.28
CA CYS A 40 -11.46 14.21 21.42
C CYS A 40 -12.07 14.50 20.04
N GLY A 41 -13.34 14.12 19.80
CA GLY A 41 -14.07 14.42 18.58
C GLY A 41 -13.52 13.80 17.29
N THR A 42 -12.44 13.02 17.34
CA THR A 42 -11.88 12.39 16.14
C THR A 42 -12.81 11.34 15.59
N THR A 43 -12.87 11.27 14.26
CA THR A 43 -13.59 10.19 13.58
C THR A 43 -12.96 8.83 13.94
N LEU A 44 -13.75 7.97 14.56
CA LEU A 44 -13.42 6.58 14.85
C LEU A 44 -13.88 5.70 13.69
N PHE A 45 -13.15 4.62 13.44
CA PHE A 45 -13.43 3.68 12.38
C PHE A 45 -13.21 2.25 12.88
N ARG A 46 -14.23 1.40 12.77
CA ARG A 46 -14.15 -0.02 13.15
C ARG A 46 -14.63 -0.89 12.00
N MET A 47 -13.77 -1.79 11.53
CA MET A 47 -14.19 -2.85 10.59
C MET A 47 -15.09 -3.85 11.33
N GLY A 48 -16.15 -4.33 10.66
CA GLY A 48 -17.04 -5.36 11.17
C GLY A 48 -18.51 -5.06 10.94
N ALA A 49 -19.30 -6.11 10.75
CA ALA A 49 -20.76 -6.01 10.73
C ALA A 49 -21.26 -5.76 12.15
N THR A 50 -21.81 -4.57 12.37
CA THR A 50 -22.73 -4.27 13.48
C THR A 50 -24.17 -4.54 13.04
N PRO A 51 -25.13 -4.75 13.95
CA PRO A 51 -26.55 -4.94 13.58
C PRO A 51 -27.17 -3.76 12.82
N ALA A 52 -26.51 -2.60 12.78
CA ALA A 52 -26.88 -1.47 11.93
C ALA A 52 -26.65 -1.72 10.41
N HIS A 53 -26.02 -2.83 10.02
CA HIS A 53 -25.84 -3.21 8.61
C HIS A 53 -26.93 -4.14 8.05
N ASP A 54 -27.81 -4.72 8.88
CA ASP A 54 -28.85 -5.67 8.40
C ASP A 54 -29.94 -4.99 7.54
N GLY A 55 -30.16 -3.68 7.73
CA GLY A 55 -31.16 -2.90 6.98
C GLY A 55 -30.64 -2.17 5.73
N LEU A 56 -29.34 -2.06 5.51
CA LEU A 56 -28.79 -1.36 4.35
C LEU A 56 -28.41 -2.35 3.25
N ALA A 57 -28.99 -2.15 2.06
CA ALA A 57 -28.58 -2.84 0.85
C ALA A 57 -27.07 -2.63 0.61
N LYS A 58 -26.31 -3.73 0.64
CA LYS A 58 -24.87 -3.73 0.36
C LYS A 58 -24.68 -3.17 -1.05
N PRO A 59 -23.87 -2.12 -1.28
CA PRO A 59 -23.64 -1.61 -2.62
C PRO A 59 -23.10 -2.76 -3.46
N ILE A 60 -23.79 -3.06 -4.56
CA ILE A 60 -23.46 -4.18 -5.43
C ILE A 60 -22.11 -3.84 -6.05
N ILE A 61 -21.05 -4.49 -5.57
CA ILE A 61 -19.74 -4.39 -6.21
C ILE A 61 -19.89 -5.14 -7.53
N GLU A 62 -20.11 -4.40 -8.61
CA GLU A 62 -19.84 -4.91 -9.94
C GLU A 62 -18.36 -5.31 -9.95
N LYS A 63 -18.12 -6.63 -9.98
CA LYS A 63 -16.78 -7.20 -10.12
C LYS A 63 -16.31 -6.85 -11.53
N SER A 64 -15.68 -5.69 -11.68
CA SER A 64 -14.73 -5.50 -12.77
C SER A 64 -13.73 -6.65 -12.71
N GLU A 65 -13.52 -7.28 -13.86
CA GLU A 65 -13.01 -8.63 -13.95
C GLU A 65 -11.56 -8.67 -13.44
N LYS A 66 -11.25 -9.62 -12.55
CA LYS A 66 -9.86 -9.89 -12.18
C LYS A 66 -9.13 -10.46 -13.40
N PRO A 67 -7.98 -9.91 -13.81
CA PRO A 67 -7.00 -10.68 -14.56
C PRO A 67 -6.54 -11.86 -13.69
N THR A 68 -6.71 -13.08 -14.20
CA THR A 68 -6.41 -14.32 -13.48
C THR A 68 -4.90 -14.61 -13.45
N GLU A 69 -4.31 -14.39 -12.28
CA GLU A 69 -3.40 -15.31 -11.59
C GLU A 69 -2.41 -16.19 -12.41
N LYS A 70 -1.11 -15.88 -12.30
CA LYS A 70 0.05 -16.77 -12.01
C LYS A 70 1.36 -16.01 -12.30
N GLY A 71 2.47 -16.20 -11.59
CA GLY A 71 2.74 -17.14 -10.49
C GLY A 71 3.85 -16.67 -9.55
N LYS A 72 4.16 -17.51 -8.56
CA LYS A 72 5.03 -17.21 -7.41
C LYS A 72 6.34 -17.99 -7.56
N ALA A 73 7.47 -17.31 -7.80
CA ALA A 73 8.81 -17.91 -7.68
C ALA A 73 9.90 -16.84 -7.47
N ASN A 74 10.88 -17.12 -6.61
CA ASN A 74 12.08 -16.30 -6.43
C ASN A 74 12.95 -16.29 -7.69
N GLY A 75 13.58 -15.15 -8.02
CA GLY A 75 14.37 -15.02 -9.26
C GLY A 75 15.41 -13.90 -9.23
N LYS A 76 16.48 -14.08 -8.47
CA LYS A 76 17.66 -13.20 -8.49
C LYS A 76 18.41 -13.35 -9.84
N GLY A 77 18.28 -12.39 -10.75
CA GLY A 77 19.34 -12.12 -11.74
C GLY A 77 18.94 -11.74 -13.17
N LYS A 78 19.80 -10.91 -13.76
CA LYS A 78 20.14 -10.80 -15.19
C LYS A 78 19.00 -10.50 -16.17
N SER A 79 18.71 -9.20 -16.33
CA SER A 79 18.16 -8.64 -17.56
C SER A 79 19.18 -8.74 -18.71
N SER A 80 19.15 -9.85 -19.44
CA SER A 80 19.98 -10.10 -20.62
C SER A 80 19.18 -9.92 -21.91
N ALA A 81 19.62 -9.02 -22.81
CA ALA A 81 19.26 -8.95 -24.25
C ALA A 81 17.74 -8.74 -24.60
N LYS A 82 17.30 -8.13 -25.71
CA LYS A 82 17.83 -7.46 -26.94
C LYS A 82 16.60 -6.74 -27.57
N THR A 83 16.62 -5.72 -28.43
CA THR A 83 17.63 -4.84 -29.09
C THR A 83 16.92 -3.52 -29.45
N ALA A 84 17.55 -2.34 -29.30
CA ALA A 84 17.09 -1.11 -29.97
C ALA A 84 18.22 -0.11 -30.27
N SER A 85 18.84 -0.29 -31.44
CA SER A 85 19.57 0.73 -32.23
C SER A 85 20.91 1.31 -31.70
N PRO A 86 21.97 1.36 -32.55
CA PRO A 86 23.30 1.79 -32.14
C PRO A 86 23.44 3.33 -32.17
N LYS A 87 23.27 3.99 -31.02
CA LYS A 87 23.73 5.38 -30.88
C LYS A 87 25.25 5.43 -30.76
N LYS A 88 25.92 5.53 -31.92
CA LYS A 88 27.29 6.06 -32.00
C LYS A 88 27.36 7.35 -31.17
N ARG A 89 28.30 7.40 -30.22
CA ARG A 89 28.95 8.62 -29.77
C ARG A 89 30.16 8.24 -28.93
N GLY A 90 31.35 8.54 -29.46
CA GLY A 90 32.57 8.45 -28.67
C GLY A 90 32.48 9.38 -27.48
N LYS A 91 32.33 8.80 -26.30
CA LYS A 91 32.83 9.34 -25.04
C LYS A 91 33.51 8.16 -24.37
N SER A 92 34.78 8.32 -24.04
CA SER A 92 35.46 7.43 -23.12
C SER A 92 34.74 7.55 -21.77
N SER A 93 33.79 6.66 -21.51
CA SER A 93 33.20 6.49 -20.18
C SER A 93 34.35 6.19 -19.23
N LYS A 94 34.46 7.00 -18.18
CA LYS A 94 35.60 7.00 -17.27
C LYS A 94 35.45 5.84 -16.29
N LEU A 95 35.56 4.63 -16.81
CA LEU A 95 35.37 3.39 -16.08
C LEU A 95 36.39 3.31 -14.92
N VAL A 96 35.90 3.22 -13.68
CA VAL A 96 36.76 2.94 -12.54
C VAL A 96 36.73 1.43 -12.30
N ILE A 97 37.83 0.75 -12.61
CA ILE A 97 37.97 -0.68 -12.31
C ILE A 97 38.14 -0.84 -10.80
N VAL A 98 37.36 -1.73 -10.18
CA VAL A 98 37.37 -1.92 -8.72
C VAL A 98 37.33 -3.41 -8.38
N GLU A 99 38.07 -3.76 -7.35
CA GLU A 99 38.21 -5.11 -6.77
C GLU A 99 36.87 -5.77 -6.36
N SER A 100 35.80 -5.00 -6.16
CA SER A 100 34.49 -5.52 -5.72
C SER A 100 33.30 -4.79 -6.36
N PRO A 101 32.25 -5.53 -6.80
CA PRO A 101 31.04 -4.94 -7.38
C PRO A 101 30.24 -4.09 -6.39
N ALA A 102 30.41 -4.30 -5.07
CA ALA A 102 29.83 -3.41 -4.06
C ALA A 102 30.47 -2.01 -4.12
N LYS A 103 31.79 -1.96 -4.29
CA LYS A 103 32.57 -0.70 -4.34
C LYS A 103 32.35 0.05 -5.66
N ALA A 104 32.16 -0.68 -6.77
CA ALA A 104 31.70 -0.10 -8.04
C ALA A 104 30.31 0.58 -7.90
N ARG A 105 29.34 -0.06 -7.22
CA ARG A 105 28.04 0.56 -6.93
C ARG A 105 28.14 1.82 -6.06
N THR A 106 29.01 1.81 -5.04
CA THR A 106 29.28 3.01 -4.23
C THR A 106 29.88 4.14 -5.09
N ILE A 107 30.81 3.82 -5.98
CA ILE A 107 31.43 4.79 -6.89
C ILE A 107 30.41 5.34 -7.90
N GLY A 108 29.48 4.53 -8.41
CA GLY A 108 28.38 5.01 -9.27
C GLY A 108 27.42 5.99 -8.58
N ASN A 109 27.26 5.86 -7.26
CA ASN A 109 26.49 6.83 -6.47
C ASN A 109 27.30 8.11 -6.16
N PHE A 110 28.63 8.03 -6.14
CA PHE A 110 29.51 9.13 -5.74
C PHE A 110 30.03 9.98 -6.91
N LEU A 111 30.49 9.33 -7.99
CA LEU A 111 30.97 9.98 -9.22
C LEU A 111 29.90 10.05 -10.33
N GLY A 112 28.78 9.33 -10.16
CA GLY A 112 27.70 9.24 -11.14
C GLY A 112 27.78 8.00 -12.03
N LYS A 113 26.69 7.76 -12.77
CA LYS A 113 26.47 6.53 -13.55
C LYS A 113 27.40 6.37 -14.77
N ASP A 114 28.15 7.42 -15.12
CA ASP A 114 29.13 7.43 -16.23
C ASP A 114 30.49 6.81 -15.85
N TYR A 115 30.66 6.35 -14.60
CA TYR A 115 31.92 5.86 -14.01
C TYR A 115 31.88 4.38 -13.53
N VAL A 116 30.85 3.61 -13.92
CA VAL A 116 30.63 2.19 -13.55
C VAL A 116 30.61 1.28 -14.77
#